data_AF-A0A5J4WQY4-F1
#
_entry.id   AF-A0A5J4WQY4-F1
#
_cell.length_a   1.000
_cell.length_b   1.000
_cell.length_c   1.000
_cell.angle_alpha   90.00
_cell.angle_beta   90.00
_cell.angle_gamma   90.00
#
_symmetry.space_group_name_H-M   'P 1'
#
loop_
_entity.id
_entity.type
_entity.pdbx_description
1 polymer ?
#
loop_
_entity_poly.entity_id
_entity_poly.type
_entity_poly.pdbx_seq_one_letter_code
_entity_poly.pdbx_strand_id
1 'polypeptide(L)'
;MLESFLLIFFCTVSSNAVDSEIHISEDHGVDQQKCSTCLTLQYALDQHNGNCMFILEDEKYYNLSFQVHERRQIILNGYREKEIATLFISTERDNGLFDMSFGSCEIQYMNFVLSNGTGYPIFQFRSDESLWFKNCNVTAQESTKILDCNQISILNISNITFMNISGDNGGRCIEVNGINEQGLLQIQDCKFINCSTQKDDYGFILIHTIDGIGEININKSQFKNCAATGDLFPSETIPFNGCGGGLSIINDGEFNDAIRVQLSDCIFDGCSANREGGGIYVSNSQISFIRCNFSYCNAGLRDINQKQSSMGGAISAISSSINLISSSFHQITSECHGGAIYTDDCELIVDFSIFSNCSCQLKHNKQKQTRNDDINRLNGHGGTLLGTSSEIRISNSNFTQCSSQSGGAVAIITDVQSSDSSNIGVLMIIKCIFTKCQSTSGGGAIYLQDTKGIKLHDCLFIENLAAKNKGNDIYDNTEQNIEQYKSHSDDRERQWILNCKSNSLNPQFVVGNNIILDLFELYSDEQKPDEQEPEQKPDEQEPEQEIKETRIFVSLFHGEDKEDCRLNYESPCKTIKI
;
A
#
# COMPACT_ATOMS: atom_id res chain seq x y z
N MET A 1 16.55 -34.46 60.06
CA MET A 1 16.82 -33.90 58.72
C MET A 1 15.64 -34.29 57.86
N LEU A 2 15.05 -33.29 57.19
CA LEU A 2 13.63 -33.25 56.82
C LEU A 2 13.19 -34.41 55.90
N GLU A 3 12.19 -35.15 56.37
CA GLU A 3 11.28 -35.95 55.55
C GLU A 3 10.15 -35.03 55.06
N SER A 4 10.01 -34.89 53.74
CA SER A 4 8.87 -34.23 53.12
C SER A 4 7.82 -35.27 52.76
N PHE A 5 6.62 -35.11 53.32
CA PHE A 5 5.43 -35.87 53.00
C PHE A 5 4.97 -35.60 51.56
N LEU A 6 4.75 -36.66 50.78
CA LEU A 6 4.02 -36.61 49.52
C LEU A 6 2.54 -36.92 49.83
N LEU A 7 1.67 -35.92 49.65
CA LEU A 7 0.21 -36.07 49.77
C LEU A 7 -0.36 -36.26 48.35
N ILE A 8 -0.79 -37.47 48.02
CA ILE A 8 -1.48 -37.77 46.75
C ILE A 8 -3.00 -37.76 47.03
N PHE A 9 -3.72 -36.82 46.43
CA PHE A 9 -5.18 -36.89 46.33
C PHE A 9 -5.56 -37.74 45.10
N PHE A 10 -6.30 -38.82 45.31
CA PHE A 10 -7.08 -39.45 44.24
C PHE A 10 -8.41 -38.71 44.11
N CYS A 11 -8.60 -37.99 43.00
CA CYS A 11 -9.95 -37.69 42.52
C CYS A 11 -10.32 -38.75 41.48
N THR A 12 -11.36 -39.53 41.77
CA THR A 12 -11.99 -40.44 40.82
C THR A 12 -12.64 -39.63 39.69
N VAL A 13 -12.12 -39.76 38.47
CA VAL A 13 -12.74 -39.23 37.26
C VAL A 13 -13.78 -40.24 36.77
N SER A 14 -15.04 -39.80 36.62
CA SER A 14 -16.05 -40.59 35.90
C SER A 14 -15.84 -40.45 34.40
N SER A 15 -15.97 -41.57 33.70
CA SER A 15 -15.79 -41.77 32.26
C SER A 15 -16.48 -40.72 31.38
N ASN A 16 -15.67 -39.98 30.61
CA ASN A 16 -15.81 -39.66 29.18
C ASN A 16 -14.85 -38.50 28.85
N ALA A 17 -13.58 -38.80 28.62
CA ALA A 17 -12.64 -37.86 28.01
C ALA A 17 -11.84 -38.65 26.97
N VAL A 18 -11.82 -38.14 25.74
CA VAL A 18 -10.99 -38.66 24.65
C VAL A 18 -9.55 -38.25 24.94
N ASP A 19 -8.63 -39.22 24.87
CA ASP A 19 -7.20 -39.05 25.16
C ASP A 19 -6.59 -37.95 24.29
N SER A 20 -5.91 -36.97 24.91
CA SER A 20 -4.97 -36.08 24.23
C SER A 20 -3.57 -36.61 24.50
N GLU A 21 -2.86 -37.09 23.47
CA GLU A 21 -1.45 -37.47 23.62
C GLU A 21 -0.56 -36.23 23.49
N ILE A 22 0.32 -36.02 24.48
CA ILE A 22 1.38 -35.00 24.43
C ILE A 22 2.70 -35.75 24.20
N HIS A 23 3.31 -35.55 23.04
CA HIS A 23 4.64 -36.07 22.75
C HIS A 23 5.69 -35.01 23.06
N ILE A 24 6.53 -35.28 24.07
CA ILE A 24 7.76 -34.54 24.32
C ILE A 24 8.91 -35.41 23.81
N SER A 25 9.60 -34.98 22.76
CA SER A 25 10.83 -35.64 22.30
C SER A 25 12.03 -34.75 22.56
N GLU A 26 12.96 -35.21 23.39
CA GLU A 26 14.30 -34.64 23.47
C GLU A 26 15.11 -35.10 22.25
N ASP A 27 15.60 -34.15 21.46
CA ASP A 27 16.53 -34.46 20.37
C ASP A 27 17.93 -34.63 20.96
N HIS A 28 18.26 -35.86 21.33
CA HIS A 28 19.60 -36.25 21.74
C HIS A 28 20.19 -37.20 20.71
N GLY A 29 20.98 -36.62 19.80
CA GLY A 29 21.94 -37.37 19.01
C GLY A 29 22.94 -38.10 19.93
N VAL A 30 22.77 -39.41 20.05
CA VAL A 30 23.77 -40.42 20.45
C VAL A 30 24.44 -40.21 21.82
N ASP A 31 23.83 -40.74 22.88
CA ASP A 31 24.28 -41.95 23.61
C ASP A 31 23.42 -42.16 24.86
N GLN A 32 22.94 -43.39 25.06
CA GLN A 32 22.07 -43.74 26.19
C GLN A 32 22.84 -43.74 27.52
N GLN A 33 22.70 -42.69 28.34
CA GLN A 33 22.85 -42.82 29.79
C GLN A 33 21.95 -41.83 30.56
N LYS A 34 21.12 -42.44 31.42
CA LYS A 34 20.18 -41.87 32.41
C LYS A 34 20.48 -40.44 32.89
N CYS A 35 19.59 -39.51 32.52
CA CYS A 35 19.20 -38.37 33.35
C CYS A 35 17.68 -38.19 33.24
N SER A 36 16.93 -38.81 34.16
CA SER A 36 15.50 -38.50 34.33
C SER A 36 15.40 -37.20 35.13
N THR A 37 15.37 -36.06 34.43
CA THR A 37 14.90 -34.82 35.04
C THR A 37 13.38 -34.86 34.91
N CYS A 38 12.67 -35.10 36.02
CA CYS A 38 11.21 -34.99 36.02
C CYS A 38 10.83 -33.52 35.80
N LEU A 39 10.43 -33.18 34.58
CA LEU A 39 9.70 -31.94 34.32
C LEU A 39 8.39 -32.02 35.10
N THR A 40 8.18 -31.13 36.07
CA THR A 40 6.90 -31.06 36.78
C THR A 40 5.97 -30.19 35.96
N LEU A 41 5.23 -30.81 35.04
CA LEU A 41 4.14 -30.13 34.34
C LEU A 41 2.97 -30.00 35.32
N GLN A 42 2.85 -28.88 36.02
CA GLN A 42 1.64 -28.59 36.79
C GLN A 42 0.54 -28.18 35.80
N TYR A 43 -0.37 -29.11 35.52
CA TYR A 43 -1.63 -28.79 34.88
C TYR A 43 -2.66 -28.47 35.97
N ALA A 44 -3.21 -27.27 35.92
CA ALA A 44 -4.45 -26.96 36.64
C ALA A 44 -5.58 -27.04 35.62
N LEU A 45 -6.40 -28.11 35.71
CA LEU A 45 -7.69 -28.17 35.03
C LEU A 45 -8.69 -27.38 35.88
N ASP A 46 -9.09 -26.21 35.41
CA ASP A 46 -10.32 -25.59 35.91
C ASP A 46 -11.50 -26.42 35.41
N GLN A 47 -12.02 -27.29 36.28
CA GLN A 47 -13.13 -28.19 35.97
C GLN A 47 -14.43 -27.44 35.59
N HIS A 48 -14.50 -26.12 35.79
CA HIS A 48 -15.67 -25.34 35.40
C HIS A 48 -15.61 -24.75 33.99
N ASN A 49 -14.43 -24.62 33.36
CA ASN A 49 -14.29 -23.90 32.08
C ASN A 49 -13.48 -24.62 30.99
N GLY A 50 -12.86 -25.77 31.26
CA GLY A 50 -12.10 -26.52 30.24
C GLY A 50 -10.78 -25.86 29.80
N ASN A 51 -10.32 -24.83 30.52
CA ASN A 51 -9.06 -24.16 30.26
C ASN A 51 -7.88 -25.00 30.76
N CYS A 52 -6.84 -25.15 29.94
CA CYS A 52 -5.59 -25.78 30.31
C CYS A 52 -4.53 -24.70 30.53
N MET A 53 -4.10 -24.51 31.78
CA MET A 53 -2.98 -23.64 32.10
C MET A 53 -1.70 -24.46 32.12
N PHE A 54 -0.72 -24.06 31.31
CA PHE A 54 0.62 -24.65 31.30
C PHE A 54 1.59 -23.65 31.93
N ILE A 55 2.13 -23.99 33.10
CA ILE A 55 3.21 -23.22 33.73
C ILE A 55 4.51 -24.00 33.48
N LEU A 56 5.43 -23.38 32.76
CA LEU A 56 6.77 -23.92 32.50
C LEU A 56 7.76 -23.13 33.35
N GLU A 57 8.25 -23.75 34.42
CA GLU A 57 9.26 -23.19 35.32
C GLU A 57 10.63 -23.86 35.07
N ASP A 58 11.24 -23.66 33.90
CA ASP A 58 12.65 -24.08 33.69
C ASP A 58 13.35 -23.28 32.58
N GLU A 59 14.66 -23.06 32.71
CA GLU A 59 15.51 -22.21 31.85
C GLU A 59 16.02 -22.93 30.57
N LYS A 60 15.38 -24.01 30.13
CA LYS A 60 15.86 -24.84 29.00
C LYS A 60 15.10 -24.59 27.70
N TYR A 61 15.74 -24.94 26.59
CA TYR A 61 15.14 -24.91 25.25
C TYR A 61 14.15 -26.08 25.09
N TYR A 62 12.93 -25.80 24.66
CA TYR A 62 11.91 -26.82 24.40
C TYR A 62 11.35 -26.67 22.98
N ASN A 63 11.34 -27.76 22.22
CA ASN A 63 10.44 -27.91 21.07
C ASN A 63 9.08 -28.33 21.62
N LEU A 64 8.15 -27.39 21.71
CA LEU A 64 6.79 -27.65 22.16
C LEU A 64 5.89 -27.84 20.94
N SER A 65 5.50 -29.09 20.67
CA SER A 65 4.46 -29.41 19.68
C SER A 65 3.15 -29.66 20.41
N PHE A 66 2.12 -28.87 20.14
CA PHE A 66 0.80 -29.06 20.74
C PHE A 66 -0.18 -29.54 19.67
N GLN A 67 -0.82 -30.69 19.91
CA GLN A 67 -1.98 -31.13 19.12
C GLN A 67 -3.23 -30.83 19.95
N VAL A 68 -3.94 -29.75 19.61
CA VAL A 68 -5.12 -29.29 20.34
C VAL A 68 -6.37 -29.71 19.57
N HIS A 69 -7.16 -30.62 20.16
CA HIS A 69 -8.34 -31.18 19.50
C HIS A 69 -9.66 -30.46 19.81
N GLU A 70 -9.72 -29.53 20.78
CA GLU A 70 -10.95 -28.79 21.14
C GLU A 70 -10.64 -27.37 21.68
N ARG A 71 -11.66 -26.49 21.75
CA ARG A 71 -11.56 -25.10 22.26
C ARG A 71 -10.76 -25.01 23.56
N ARG A 72 -9.54 -24.46 23.52
CA ARG A 72 -8.71 -24.25 24.71
C ARG A 72 -7.97 -22.92 24.61
N GLN A 73 -8.08 -22.14 25.69
CA GLN A 73 -7.24 -20.97 25.92
C GLN A 73 -5.83 -21.44 26.33
N ILE A 74 -4.79 -20.96 25.66
CA ILE A 74 -3.39 -21.20 26.05
C ILE A 74 -2.89 -19.93 26.72
N ILE A 75 -2.75 -19.96 28.04
CA ILE A 75 -2.22 -18.84 28.82
C ILE A 75 -0.72 -19.12 29.06
N LEU A 76 0.15 -18.28 28.49
CA LEU A 76 1.60 -18.32 28.71
C LEU A 76 1.98 -17.18 29.67
N ASN A 77 1.91 -17.45 30.98
CA ASN A 77 2.34 -16.50 32.01
C ASN A 77 3.78 -16.78 32.45
N GLY A 78 4.60 -15.72 32.55
CA GLY A 78 5.90 -15.78 33.24
C GLY A 78 7.16 -15.82 32.37
N TYR A 79 7.06 -15.67 31.04
CA TYR A 79 8.23 -15.72 30.17
C TYR A 79 8.96 -14.37 30.10
N ARG A 80 10.06 -14.26 30.84
CA ARG A 80 11.07 -13.21 30.64
C ARG A 80 12.22 -13.83 29.83
N GLU A 81 12.30 -13.48 28.56
CA GLU A 81 13.43 -13.76 27.66
C GLU A 81 13.65 -15.24 27.30
N LYS A 82 13.16 -15.70 26.12
CA LYS A 82 13.87 -16.49 25.07
C LYS A 82 12.94 -17.32 24.17
N GLU A 83 13.53 -17.66 23.01
CA GLU A 83 13.08 -18.30 21.77
C GLU A 83 11.99 -19.40 21.89
N ILE A 84 10.94 -19.32 21.07
CA ILE A 84 9.97 -20.40 20.85
C ILE A 84 10.26 -21.05 19.50
N ALA A 85 10.78 -22.28 19.49
CA ALA A 85 11.40 -22.85 18.30
C ALA A 85 10.42 -23.10 17.13
N THR A 86 9.20 -23.59 17.36
CA THR A 86 8.13 -23.72 16.34
C THR A 86 6.83 -24.07 17.05
N LEU A 87 5.71 -23.42 16.69
CA LEU A 87 4.38 -23.81 17.16
C LEU A 87 3.60 -24.40 15.98
N PHE A 88 3.44 -25.72 15.97
CA PHE A 88 2.55 -26.41 15.04
C PHE A 88 1.14 -26.45 15.63
N ILE A 89 0.15 -25.93 14.89
CA ILE A 89 -1.26 -26.07 15.24
C ILE A 89 -1.97 -26.76 14.07
N SER A 90 -2.33 -28.03 14.27
CA SER A 90 -3.18 -28.75 13.33
C SER A 90 -4.65 -28.45 13.65
N THR A 91 -5.34 -27.73 12.78
CA THR A 91 -6.77 -27.42 12.93
C THR A 91 -7.62 -28.47 12.21
N GLU A 92 -7.58 -29.72 12.64
CA GLU A 92 -8.55 -30.70 12.14
C GLU A 92 -9.94 -30.41 12.74
N ARG A 93 -10.83 -29.86 11.91
CA ARG A 93 -12.32 -29.87 12.00
C ARG A 93 -13.08 -28.84 12.83
N ASP A 94 -12.47 -27.98 13.65
CA ASP A 94 -13.24 -27.01 14.45
C ASP A 94 -12.78 -25.55 14.32
N ASN A 95 -13.76 -24.62 14.31
CA ASN A 95 -13.61 -23.16 14.28
C ASN A 95 -13.09 -22.59 15.62
N GLY A 96 -12.03 -23.16 16.18
CA GLY A 96 -11.47 -22.76 17.47
C GLY A 96 -10.82 -21.38 17.41
N LEU A 97 -11.30 -20.44 18.24
CA LEU A 97 -10.56 -19.21 18.58
C LEU A 97 -9.40 -19.59 19.52
N PHE A 98 -8.17 -19.21 19.18
CA PHE A 98 -7.02 -19.39 20.05
C PHE A 98 -6.69 -18.04 20.70
N ASP A 99 -7.22 -17.82 21.89
CA ASP A 99 -6.86 -16.67 22.70
C ASP A 99 -5.52 -16.93 23.39
N MET A 100 -4.51 -16.15 23.03
CA MET A 100 -3.23 -16.11 23.73
C MET A 100 -3.09 -14.75 24.40
N SER A 101 -3.05 -14.72 25.72
CA SER A 101 -2.77 -13.50 26.49
C SER A 101 -1.32 -13.53 26.94
N PHE A 102 -0.61 -12.43 26.69
CA PHE A 102 0.75 -12.21 27.14
C PHE A 102 0.80 -10.90 27.94
N GLY A 103 1.54 -10.88 29.04
CA GLY A 103 2.08 -9.62 29.58
C GLY A 103 3.17 -9.06 28.63
N SER A 104 3.97 -8.09 29.08
CA SER A 104 5.14 -7.62 28.33
C SER A 104 6.04 -8.80 27.94
N CYS A 105 6.11 -9.13 26.64
CA CYS A 105 6.90 -10.24 26.14
C CYS A 105 7.58 -9.90 24.80
N GLU A 106 8.77 -10.48 24.57
CA GLU A 106 9.50 -10.41 23.30
C GLU A 106 9.57 -11.80 22.68
N ILE A 107 8.98 -11.96 21.49
CA ILE A 107 8.99 -13.21 20.72
C ILE A 107 10.02 -13.07 19.59
N GLN A 108 11.20 -13.68 19.77
CA GLN A 108 12.35 -13.51 18.87
C GLN A 108 12.41 -14.45 17.67
N TYR A 109 11.76 -15.61 17.76
CA TYR A 109 11.63 -16.58 16.69
C TYR A 109 10.32 -17.32 16.92
N MET A 110 9.50 -17.42 15.89
CA MET A 110 8.29 -18.24 15.90
C MET A 110 7.96 -18.61 14.45
N ASN A 111 7.89 -19.90 14.19
CA ASN A 111 7.35 -20.41 12.93
C ASN A 111 5.93 -20.87 13.18
N PHE A 112 4.96 -20.25 12.50
CA PHE A 112 3.60 -20.73 12.44
C PHE A 112 3.41 -21.46 11.11
N VAL A 113 3.15 -22.76 11.18
CA VAL A 113 2.72 -23.56 10.03
C VAL A 113 1.29 -24.00 10.30
N LEU A 114 0.35 -23.36 9.59
CA LEU A 114 -1.07 -23.69 9.66
C LEU A 114 -1.39 -24.61 8.47
N SER A 115 -1.70 -25.87 8.75
CA SER A 115 -2.02 -26.89 7.74
C SER A 115 -3.50 -26.90 7.37
N ASN A 116 -3.81 -27.27 6.11
CA ASN A 116 -5.10 -27.31 5.37
C ASN A 116 -6.37 -27.86 6.07
N GLY A 117 -6.66 -27.47 7.30
CA GLY A 117 -7.93 -27.72 7.95
C GLY A 117 -8.89 -26.57 7.70
N THR A 118 -10.17 -26.86 7.49
CA THR A 118 -11.25 -25.87 7.26
C THR A 118 -11.59 -24.99 8.49
N GLY A 119 -10.69 -24.94 9.47
CA GLY A 119 -10.85 -24.16 10.70
C GLY A 119 -10.17 -22.80 10.60
N TYR A 120 -10.65 -21.82 11.36
CA TYR A 120 -10.10 -20.45 11.40
C TYR A 120 -9.20 -20.30 12.63
N PRO A 121 -7.90 -20.61 12.56
CA PRO A 121 -6.99 -20.20 13.62
C PRO A 121 -6.95 -18.66 13.60
N ILE A 122 -7.57 -18.07 14.61
CA ILE A 122 -7.43 -16.66 14.95
C ILE A 122 -6.51 -16.64 16.16
N PHE A 123 -5.33 -16.05 16.00
CA PHE A 123 -4.53 -15.68 17.17
C PHE A 123 -4.96 -14.27 17.59
N GLN A 124 -5.81 -14.21 18.61
CA GLN A 124 -6.16 -12.96 19.24
C GLN A 124 -5.15 -12.70 20.35
N PHE A 125 -4.44 -11.58 20.25
CA PHE A 125 -3.49 -11.12 21.26
C PHE A 125 -4.13 -9.95 21.99
N ARG A 126 -4.43 -10.14 23.28
CA ARG A 126 -4.83 -9.04 24.17
C ARG A 126 -3.69 -8.73 25.11
N SER A 127 -3.15 -7.52 25.01
CA SER A 127 -2.16 -7.01 25.94
C SER A 127 -2.41 -5.53 26.17
N ASP A 128 -2.49 -5.13 27.44
CA ASP A 128 -2.49 -3.72 27.83
C ASP A 128 -1.06 -3.13 27.79
N GLU A 129 -0.05 -3.98 27.53
CA GLU A 129 1.39 -3.67 27.56
C GLU A 129 2.04 -3.82 26.16
N SER A 130 3.38 -3.83 26.10
CA SER A 130 4.13 -3.91 24.84
C SER A 130 4.28 -5.33 24.30
N LEU A 131 4.02 -5.53 23.01
CA LEU A 131 4.16 -6.82 22.32
C LEU A 131 5.18 -6.72 21.17
N TRP A 132 6.15 -7.65 21.13
CA TRP A 132 7.22 -7.64 20.13
C TRP A 132 7.29 -8.97 19.37
N PHE A 133 7.21 -8.91 18.04
CA PHE A 133 7.47 -10.04 17.15
C PHE A 133 8.69 -9.75 16.29
N LYS A 134 9.66 -10.66 16.29
CA LYS A 134 10.90 -10.50 15.52
C LYS A 134 11.27 -11.82 14.83
N ASN A 135 11.83 -11.74 13.63
CA ASN A 135 12.39 -12.88 12.87
C ASN A 135 11.45 -14.09 12.72
N CYS A 136 10.14 -13.87 12.62
CA CYS A 136 9.17 -14.94 12.42
C CYS A 136 8.99 -15.25 10.93
N ASN A 137 8.66 -16.50 10.59
CA ASN A 137 8.10 -16.85 9.28
C ASN A 137 6.69 -17.37 9.48
N VAL A 138 5.73 -16.78 8.76
CA VAL A 138 4.33 -17.15 8.85
C VAL A 138 3.86 -17.60 7.47
N THR A 139 3.51 -18.87 7.37
CA THR A 139 2.89 -19.44 6.17
C THR A 139 1.56 -20.05 6.59
N ALA A 140 0.48 -19.60 5.96
CA ALA A 140 -0.86 -20.13 6.19
C ALA A 140 -1.52 -20.43 4.86
N GLN A 141 -2.06 -21.65 4.71
CA GLN A 141 -2.93 -22.00 3.59
C GLN A 141 -4.38 -21.93 4.10
N GLU A 142 -5.12 -20.93 3.60
CA GLU A 142 -6.57 -20.68 3.79
C GLU A 142 -7.04 -20.12 5.15
N SER A 143 -7.80 -19.02 5.07
CA SER A 143 -8.74 -18.46 6.07
C SER A 143 -8.24 -18.24 7.50
N THR A 144 -7.12 -17.53 7.65
CA THR A 144 -6.53 -17.22 8.96
C THR A 144 -6.41 -15.72 9.20
N LYS A 145 -6.88 -15.23 10.36
CA LYS A 145 -6.46 -13.93 10.91
C LYS A 145 -5.26 -14.18 11.81
N ILE A 146 -4.09 -13.66 11.47
CA ILE A 146 -2.86 -14.03 12.20
C ILE A 146 -2.65 -13.18 13.44
N LEU A 147 -3.04 -11.91 13.43
CA LEU A 147 -2.79 -11.01 14.54
C LEU A 147 -3.99 -10.07 14.67
N ASP A 148 -4.83 -10.31 15.67
CA ASP A 148 -5.94 -9.42 16.05
C ASP A 148 -5.63 -8.81 17.41
N CYS A 149 -5.41 -7.49 17.43
CA CYS A 149 -5.08 -6.75 18.63
C CYS A 149 -6.12 -5.67 18.89
N ASN A 150 -6.68 -5.70 20.10
CA ASN A 150 -7.58 -4.67 20.62
C ASN A 150 -6.84 -3.83 21.66
N GLN A 151 -6.82 -2.50 21.47
CA GLN A 151 -6.23 -1.51 22.41
C GLN A 151 -4.73 -1.70 22.70
N ILE A 152 -3.90 -1.27 21.76
CA ILE A 152 -2.44 -1.42 21.87
C ILE A 152 -1.79 -0.16 22.46
N SER A 153 -0.87 -0.35 23.43
CA SER A 153 0.09 0.68 23.83
C SER A 153 1.34 0.66 22.94
N ILE A 154 1.99 -0.50 22.75
CA ILE A 154 3.09 -0.64 21.79
C ILE A 154 3.02 -2.03 21.12
N LEU A 155 2.99 -2.07 19.79
CA LEU A 155 3.15 -3.30 19.00
C LEU A 155 4.27 -3.11 18.01
N ASN A 156 5.33 -3.92 18.13
CA ASN A 156 6.45 -3.92 17.20
C ASN A 156 6.52 -5.25 16.45
N ILE A 157 6.47 -5.20 15.13
CA ILE A 157 6.54 -6.33 14.21
C ILE A 157 7.75 -6.08 13.30
N SER A 158 8.80 -6.89 13.41
CA SER A 158 10.02 -6.67 12.64
C SER A 158 10.63 -7.91 12.01
N ASN A 159 11.13 -7.76 10.79
CA ASN A 159 11.81 -8.82 10.04
C ASN A 159 10.97 -10.11 9.91
N ILE A 160 9.67 -9.96 9.65
CA ILE A 160 8.74 -11.09 9.45
C ILE A 160 8.44 -11.25 7.98
N THR A 161 8.43 -12.50 7.50
CA THR A 161 7.90 -12.83 6.17
C THR A 161 6.56 -13.55 6.30
N PHE A 162 5.53 -12.93 5.73
CA PHE A 162 4.18 -13.43 5.57
C PHE A 162 4.02 -13.86 4.10
N MET A 163 3.71 -15.13 3.85
CA MET A 163 3.68 -15.67 2.48
C MET A 163 2.47 -16.57 2.20
N ASN A 164 1.84 -16.36 1.03
CA ASN A 164 0.73 -17.17 0.50
C ASN A 164 -0.51 -17.21 1.40
N ILE A 165 -0.74 -16.15 2.17
CA ILE A 165 -1.87 -16.11 3.10
C ILE A 165 -3.09 -15.58 2.35
N SER A 166 -4.09 -16.42 2.21
CA SER A 166 -5.36 -16.07 1.59
C SER A 166 -6.52 -16.48 2.48
N GLY A 167 -7.60 -15.69 2.53
CA GLY A 167 -8.79 -16.09 3.29
C GLY A 167 -10.11 -15.57 2.75
N ASP A 168 -11.12 -16.43 2.88
CA ASP A 168 -12.47 -16.24 2.35
C ASP A 168 -13.38 -15.44 3.29
N ASN A 169 -12.94 -15.09 4.50
CA ASN A 169 -13.69 -14.28 5.46
C ASN A 169 -12.74 -13.24 6.10
N GLY A 170 -12.14 -12.41 5.24
CA GLY A 170 -11.18 -11.39 5.68
C GLY A 170 -9.90 -11.95 6.26
N GLY A 171 -9.28 -12.92 5.57
CA GLY A 171 -7.95 -13.44 5.91
C GLY A 171 -6.90 -12.33 5.88
N ARG A 172 -6.79 -11.62 7.01
CA ARG A 172 -5.88 -10.52 7.25
C ARG A 172 -4.63 -11.07 7.95
N CYS A 173 -3.46 -10.57 7.57
CA CYS A 173 -2.27 -10.83 8.37
C CYS A 173 -2.35 -10.14 9.72
N ILE A 174 -2.65 -8.86 9.66
CA ILE A 174 -2.58 -7.99 10.81
C ILE A 174 -3.87 -7.19 10.79
N GLU A 175 -4.63 -7.33 11.85
CA GLU A 175 -5.81 -6.55 12.14
C GLU A 175 -5.57 -5.84 13.48
N VAL A 176 -5.55 -4.52 13.43
CA VAL A 176 -5.41 -3.68 14.62
C VAL A 176 -6.71 -2.92 14.78
N ASN A 177 -7.45 -3.27 15.83
CA ASN A 177 -8.73 -2.69 16.18
C ASN A 177 -8.54 -1.78 17.41
N GLY A 178 -8.28 -0.50 17.14
CA GLY A 178 -8.06 0.52 18.17
C GLY A 178 -6.60 0.60 18.61
N ILE A 179 -6.00 1.77 18.41
CA ILE A 179 -4.72 2.18 18.97
C ILE A 179 -5.05 3.26 19.99
N ASN A 180 -4.57 3.12 21.23
CA ASN A 180 -4.85 4.13 22.23
C ASN A 180 -4.15 5.47 21.86
N GLU A 181 -4.50 6.58 22.52
CA GLU A 181 -3.92 7.92 22.23
C GLU A 181 -2.39 8.02 22.39
N GLN A 182 -1.75 7.02 22.99
CA GLN A 182 -0.30 6.94 23.16
C GLN A 182 0.28 5.73 22.43
N GLY A 183 -0.55 5.10 21.59
CA GLY A 183 -0.32 3.79 21.06
C GLY A 183 0.61 3.88 19.87
N LEU A 184 1.59 2.98 19.83
CA LEU A 184 2.59 2.95 18.78
C LEU A 184 2.58 1.58 18.09
N LEU A 185 2.22 1.57 16.80
CA LEU A 185 2.37 0.42 15.93
C LEU A 185 3.61 0.60 15.06
N GLN A 186 4.59 -0.30 15.18
CA GLN A 186 5.78 -0.32 14.34
C GLN A 186 5.82 -1.60 13.51
N ILE A 187 5.90 -1.48 12.19
CA ILE A 187 6.12 -2.59 11.27
C ILE A 187 7.41 -2.30 10.48
N GLN A 188 8.45 -3.10 10.66
CA GLN A 188 9.77 -2.80 10.11
C GLN A 188 10.39 -4.00 9.39
N ASP A 189 10.95 -3.76 8.19
CA ASP A 189 11.69 -4.78 7.43
C ASP A 189 10.86 -6.07 7.17
N CYS A 190 9.53 -5.96 7.14
CA CYS A 190 8.61 -7.08 6.92
C CYS A 190 8.35 -7.32 5.43
N LYS A 191 7.95 -8.54 5.07
CA LYS A 191 7.60 -8.92 3.70
C LYS A 191 6.25 -9.61 3.68
N PHE A 192 5.34 -9.12 2.82
CA PHE A 192 4.02 -9.68 2.57
C PHE A 192 3.99 -10.12 1.11
N ILE A 193 3.95 -11.42 0.85
CA ILE A 193 4.14 -11.99 -0.50
C ILE A 193 2.98 -12.90 -0.85
N ASN A 194 2.29 -12.60 -1.96
CA ASN A 194 1.14 -13.35 -2.47
C ASN A 194 0.02 -13.47 -1.41
N CYS A 195 -0.26 -12.37 -0.72
CA CYS A 195 -1.29 -12.32 0.32
C CYS A 195 -2.61 -11.79 -0.26
N SER A 196 -3.77 -12.40 0.04
CA SER A 196 -5.03 -11.94 -0.56
C SER A 196 -6.28 -12.10 0.29
N THR A 197 -7.22 -11.15 0.19
CA THR A 197 -8.55 -11.23 0.81
C THR A 197 -9.61 -11.48 -0.27
N GLN A 198 -10.51 -12.46 -0.08
CA GLN A 198 -11.47 -12.87 -1.13
C GLN A 198 -12.92 -12.44 -0.92
N LYS A 199 -13.37 -12.13 0.31
CA LYS A 199 -14.77 -11.69 0.57
C LYS A 199 -14.92 -10.42 1.38
N ASP A 200 -13.89 -10.00 2.10
CA ASP A 200 -13.98 -8.81 2.93
C ASP A 200 -13.29 -7.65 2.23
N ASP A 201 -13.91 -6.50 2.38
CA ASP A 201 -13.63 -5.28 1.61
C ASP A 201 -12.44 -4.48 2.15
N TYR A 202 -11.47 -5.20 2.70
CA TYR A 202 -10.37 -4.58 3.43
C TYR A 202 -9.06 -5.19 2.99
N GLY A 203 -8.01 -4.38 3.12
CA GLY A 203 -6.66 -4.78 2.86
C GLY A 203 -6.16 -5.87 3.80
N PHE A 204 -5.05 -6.45 3.38
CA PHE A 204 -4.47 -7.59 4.07
C PHE A 204 -3.86 -7.23 5.43
N ILE A 205 -3.36 -6.00 5.56
CA ILE A 205 -3.24 -5.33 6.84
C ILE A 205 -4.43 -4.39 6.97
N LEU A 206 -5.25 -4.57 7.99
CA LEU A 206 -6.28 -3.63 8.38
C LEU A 206 -5.87 -2.95 9.67
N ILE A 207 -5.83 -1.62 9.62
CA ILE A 207 -5.78 -0.79 10.81
C ILE A 207 -7.11 -0.07 10.87
N HIS A 208 -7.88 -0.35 11.91
CA HIS A 208 -9.17 0.26 12.18
C HIS A 208 -9.13 0.94 13.54
N THR A 209 -9.29 2.26 13.59
CA THR A 209 -9.37 3.00 14.85
C THR A 209 -10.72 3.66 15.00
N ILE A 210 -11.23 3.65 16.23
CA ILE A 210 -12.49 4.28 16.60
C ILE A 210 -12.20 5.50 17.48
N ASP A 211 -11.29 5.36 18.45
CA ASP A 211 -10.91 6.40 19.39
C ASP A 211 -9.38 6.40 19.59
N GLY A 212 -8.70 7.51 19.28
CA GLY A 212 -7.32 7.75 19.71
C GLY A 212 -6.35 8.25 18.63
N ILE A 213 -5.46 9.15 19.04
CA ILE A 213 -4.33 9.64 18.25
C ILE A 213 -3.17 8.64 18.40
N GLY A 214 -3.21 7.56 17.63
CA GLY A 214 -2.09 6.62 17.54
C GLY A 214 -1.01 7.07 16.55
N GLU A 215 0.21 6.58 16.72
CA GLU A 215 1.27 6.68 15.71
C GLU A 215 1.51 5.30 15.07
N ILE A 216 1.53 5.28 13.75
CA ILE A 216 1.77 4.06 12.96
C ILE A 216 2.95 4.29 12.06
N ASN A 217 4.00 3.50 12.25
CA ASN A 217 5.23 3.58 11.51
C ASN A 217 5.47 2.28 10.75
N ILE A 218 5.42 2.33 9.43
CA ILE A 218 5.77 1.20 8.55
C ILE A 218 7.03 1.57 7.79
N ASN A 219 8.11 0.81 7.98
CA ASN A 219 9.43 1.16 7.45
C ASN A 219 10.07 -0.04 6.73
N LYS A 220 10.67 0.20 5.56
CA LYS A 220 11.42 -0.79 4.75
C LYS A 220 10.67 -2.09 4.48
N SER A 221 9.34 -2.04 4.51
CA SER A 221 8.49 -3.21 4.33
C SER A 221 8.09 -3.39 2.86
N GLN A 222 7.90 -4.64 2.45
CA GLN A 222 7.59 -5.01 1.07
C GLN A 222 6.24 -5.71 0.98
N PHE A 223 5.39 -5.24 0.07
CA PHE A 223 4.09 -5.80 -0.27
C PHE A 223 4.18 -6.24 -1.73
N LYS A 224 4.17 -7.55 -1.98
CA LYS A 224 4.38 -8.14 -3.30
C LYS A 224 3.22 -9.03 -3.69
N ASN A 225 2.57 -8.72 -4.81
CA ASN A 225 1.40 -9.44 -5.31
C ASN A 225 0.30 -9.58 -4.27
N CYS A 226 0.10 -8.56 -3.43
CA CYS A 226 -0.99 -8.55 -2.46
C CYS A 226 -2.29 -8.17 -3.16
N ALA A 227 -3.42 -8.82 -2.86
CA ALA A 227 -4.66 -8.58 -3.57
C ALA A 227 -5.90 -8.51 -2.66
N ALA A 228 -6.72 -7.46 -2.79
CA ALA A 228 -8.04 -7.39 -2.20
C ALA A 228 -9.10 -7.67 -3.28
N THR A 229 -9.51 -8.94 -3.38
CA THR A 229 -10.41 -9.44 -4.44
C THR A 229 -11.83 -9.70 -3.96
N GLY A 230 -12.22 -9.14 -2.82
CA GLY A 230 -13.60 -9.15 -2.32
C GLY A 230 -14.60 -8.73 -3.39
N ASP A 231 -15.56 -9.60 -3.71
CA ASP A 231 -16.79 -9.20 -4.37
C ASP A 231 -17.65 -8.49 -3.33
N LEU A 232 -17.86 -7.20 -3.51
CA LEU A 232 -18.76 -6.44 -2.66
C LEU A 232 -20.17 -6.97 -2.86
N PHE A 233 -20.67 -7.69 -1.86
CA PHE A 233 -22.12 -7.73 -1.66
C PHE A 233 -22.55 -6.27 -1.49
N PRO A 234 -23.50 -5.77 -2.30
CA PRO A 234 -24.02 -4.42 -2.16
C PRO A 234 -24.75 -4.32 -0.81
N SER A 235 -23.97 -4.10 0.25
CA SER A 235 -24.45 -3.65 1.53
C SER A 235 -24.90 -2.22 1.31
N GLU A 236 -26.22 -2.02 1.17
CA GLU A 236 -26.83 -0.69 1.06
C GLU A 236 -26.53 0.20 2.29
N THR A 237 -25.94 -0.36 3.35
CA THR A 237 -25.79 0.28 4.66
C THR A 237 -24.41 0.89 4.93
N ILE A 238 -23.35 0.55 4.17
CA ILE A 238 -22.02 1.14 4.39
C ILE A 238 -21.49 1.70 3.07
N PRO A 239 -21.54 3.02 2.87
CA PRO A 239 -21.27 3.63 1.57
C PRO A 239 -19.80 3.55 1.12
N PHE A 240 -18.85 3.26 2.01
CA PHE A 240 -17.42 3.28 1.70
C PHE A 240 -16.67 2.15 2.40
N ASN A 241 -16.66 0.96 1.81
CA ASN A 241 -15.69 -0.07 2.18
C ASN A 241 -14.53 -0.01 1.18
N GLY A 242 -13.46 0.68 1.55
CA GLY A 242 -12.28 0.81 0.70
C GLY A 242 -11.28 -0.33 0.86
N CYS A 243 -10.88 -0.90 -0.27
CA CYS A 243 -10.16 -2.18 -0.34
C CYS A 243 -8.69 -2.02 -0.71
N GLY A 244 -7.80 -1.60 0.18
CA GLY A 244 -6.38 -1.45 -0.13
C GLY A 244 -5.70 -2.80 -0.41
N GLY A 245 -5.18 -3.07 -1.61
CA GLY A 245 -4.66 -4.41 -1.95
C GLY A 245 -3.55 -4.94 -1.03
N GLY A 246 -2.71 -4.04 -0.51
CA GLY A 246 -1.73 -4.33 0.54
C GLY A 246 -2.18 -3.88 1.94
N LEU A 247 -2.65 -2.65 2.06
CA LEU A 247 -2.90 -1.99 3.34
C LEU A 247 -4.19 -1.16 3.32
N SER A 248 -5.08 -1.36 4.29
CA SER A 248 -6.23 -0.49 4.56
C SER A 248 -6.05 0.19 5.91
N ILE A 249 -6.16 1.52 5.93
CA ILE A 249 -6.17 2.34 7.15
C ILE A 249 -7.50 3.08 7.21
N ILE A 250 -8.28 2.80 8.24
CA ILE A 250 -9.63 3.33 8.40
C ILE A 250 -9.74 3.91 9.80
N ASN A 251 -10.03 5.19 9.86
CA ASN A 251 -10.39 5.86 11.09
C ASN A 251 -11.87 6.20 11.05
N ASP A 252 -12.66 5.59 11.94
CA ASP A 252 -14.09 5.90 12.06
C ASP A 252 -14.36 7.11 12.97
N GLY A 253 -13.32 7.61 13.65
CA GLY A 253 -13.39 8.81 14.48
C GLY A 253 -13.55 10.10 13.68
N GLU A 254 -13.82 11.21 14.37
CA GLU A 254 -13.82 12.55 13.75
C GLU A 254 -12.40 12.91 13.24
N PHE A 255 -12.33 13.62 12.12
CA PHE A 255 -11.06 13.98 11.46
C PHE A 255 -10.04 14.70 12.37
N ASN A 256 -10.51 15.41 13.40
CA ASN A 256 -9.63 16.12 14.34
C ASN A 256 -8.75 15.18 15.19
N ASP A 257 -9.14 13.91 15.30
CA ASP A 257 -8.40 12.86 16.01
C ASP A 257 -7.68 11.93 15.02
N ALA A 258 -7.25 12.47 13.87
CA ALA A 258 -6.62 11.69 12.82
C ALA A 258 -5.37 10.94 13.31
N ILE A 259 -5.37 9.63 13.07
CA ILE A 259 -4.17 8.78 13.21
C ILE A 259 -3.05 9.37 12.36
N ARG A 260 -1.83 9.40 12.93
CA ARG A 260 -0.63 9.73 12.18
C ARG A 260 0.02 8.45 11.68
N VAL A 261 0.02 8.29 10.37
CA VAL A 261 0.65 7.15 9.70
C VAL A 261 1.84 7.63 8.88
N GLN A 262 2.98 7.02 9.10
CA GLN A 262 4.17 7.24 8.28
C GLN A 262 4.63 5.92 7.65
N LEU A 263 4.73 5.93 6.33
CA LEU A 263 5.36 4.88 5.54
C LEU A 263 6.68 5.41 4.99
N SER A 264 7.77 4.67 5.21
CA SER A 264 9.09 5.08 4.74
C SER A 264 9.85 3.92 4.10
N ASP A 265 10.46 4.19 2.94
CA ASP A 265 11.27 3.22 2.20
C ASP A 265 10.51 1.89 1.90
N CYS A 266 9.18 1.94 1.81
CA CYS A 266 8.33 0.78 1.54
C CYS A 266 8.20 0.51 0.04
N ILE A 267 7.96 -0.76 -0.32
CA ILE A 267 7.76 -1.19 -1.70
C ILE A 267 6.41 -1.87 -1.83
N PHE A 268 5.58 -1.41 -2.76
CA PHE A 268 4.32 -2.02 -3.17
C PHE A 268 4.45 -2.43 -4.64
N ASP A 269 4.48 -3.74 -4.89
CA ASP A 269 4.79 -4.29 -6.22
C ASP A 269 3.74 -5.33 -6.62
N GLY A 270 3.05 -5.08 -7.74
CA GLY A 270 2.00 -5.97 -8.23
C GLY A 270 0.78 -6.06 -7.30
N CYS A 271 0.58 -5.09 -6.41
CA CYS A 271 -0.59 -5.07 -5.53
C CYS A 271 -1.87 -4.78 -6.32
N SER A 272 -2.99 -5.37 -5.95
CA SER A 272 -4.25 -5.11 -6.65
C SER A 272 -5.47 -5.05 -5.75
N ALA A 273 -6.48 -4.31 -6.20
CA ALA A 273 -7.77 -4.22 -5.56
C ALA A 273 -8.89 -4.28 -6.59
N ASN A 274 -10.03 -4.86 -6.23
CA ASN A 274 -11.21 -4.84 -7.10
C ASN A 274 -11.77 -3.44 -7.29
N ARG A 275 -11.69 -2.58 -6.27
CA ARG A 275 -12.23 -1.22 -6.34
C ARG A 275 -11.20 -0.13 -6.12
N GLU A 276 -10.65 -0.02 -4.91
CA GLU A 276 -9.97 1.20 -4.49
C GLU A 276 -8.56 0.91 -4.00
N GLY A 277 -7.57 1.72 -4.38
CA GLY A 277 -6.26 1.66 -3.75
C GLY A 277 -5.55 0.33 -3.97
N GLY A 278 -5.17 0.04 -5.22
CA GLY A 278 -4.54 -1.25 -5.55
C GLY A 278 -3.35 -1.62 -4.63
N GLY A 279 -2.62 -0.62 -4.11
CA GLY A 279 -1.72 -0.80 -2.98
C GLY A 279 -2.36 -0.46 -1.63
N ILE A 280 -2.91 0.74 -1.49
CA ILE A 280 -3.30 1.32 -0.20
C ILE A 280 -4.64 2.03 -0.29
N TYR A 281 -5.50 1.78 0.69
CA TYR A 281 -6.68 2.57 0.97
C TYR A 281 -6.52 3.31 2.30
N VAL A 282 -6.89 4.59 2.34
CA VAL A 282 -6.86 5.42 3.55
C VAL A 282 -8.12 6.26 3.70
N SER A 283 -8.67 6.32 4.91
CA SER A 283 -9.83 7.15 5.25
C SER A 283 -9.61 7.88 6.56
N ASN A 284 -10.01 9.16 6.63
CA ASN A 284 -10.02 9.98 7.86
C ASN A 284 -8.68 10.00 8.61
N SER A 285 -7.56 10.03 7.89
CA SER A 285 -6.22 9.87 8.48
C SER A 285 -5.22 10.91 7.97
N GLN A 286 -4.15 11.14 8.74
CA GLN A 286 -2.97 11.89 8.31
C GLN A 286 -1.88 10.88 7.93
N ILE A 287 -1.54 10.81 6.65
CA ILE A 287 -0.60 9.82 6.14
C ILE A 287 0.54 10.46 5.37
N SER A 288 1.76 10.01 5.63
CA SER A 288 2.97 10.44 4.94
C SER A 288 3.70 9.27 4.31
N PHE A 289 4.07 9.41 3.04
CA PHE A 289 4.85 8.44 2.28
C PHE A 289 6.18 9.06 1.91
N ILE A 290 7.26 8.48 2.42
CA ILE A 290 8.62 9.02 2.27
C ILE A 290 9.47 7.97 1.56
N ARG A 291 9.88 8.26 0.32
CA ARG A 291 10.69 7.33 -0.50
C ARG A 291 10.04 5.96 -0.71
N CYS A 292 8.72 5.93 -0.82
CA CYS A 292 7.98 4.71 -1.13
C CYS A 292 7.99 4.46 -2.64
N ASN A 293 8.00 3.19 -3.04
CA ASN A 293 7.92 2.79 -4.44
C ASN A 293 6.65 1.97 -4.68
N PHE A 294 5.85 2.39 -5.65
CA PHE A 294 4.68 1.69 -6.15
C PHE A 294 4.95 1.27 -7.59
N SER A 295 4.89 -0.04 -7.86
CA SER A 295 5.08 -0.59 -9.20
C SER A 295 4.00 -1.61 -9.53
N TYR A 296 3.43 -1.51 -10.74
CA TYR A 296 2.43 -2.46 -11.23
C TYR A 296 1.20 -2.62 -10.33
N CYS A 297 0.88 -1.61 -9.50
CA CYS A 297 -0.33 -1.65 -8.69
C CYS A 297 -1.56 -1.35 -9.54
N ASN A 298 -2.66 -2.07 -9.30
CA ASN A 298 -3.86 -1.94 -10.13
C ASN A 298 -5.16 -1.93 -9.33
N ALA A 299 -6.10 -1.08 -9.73
CA ALA A 299 -7.46 -1.08 -9.23
C ALA A 299 -8.46 -1.41 -10.36
N GLY A 300 -9.44 -2.27 -10.10
CA GLY A 300 -10.52 -2.59 -11.04
C GLY A 300 -10.40 -3.93 -11.79
N LEU A 301 -9.43 -4.80 -11.49
CA LEU A 301 -9.06 -5.90 -12.38
C LEU A 301 -10.14 -6.98 -12.70
N ARG A 302 -11.29 -7.06 -12.01
CA ARG A 302 -12.04 -8.34 -11.95
C ARG A 302 -13.54 -8.42 -12.25
N ASP A 303 -14.29 -7.36 -12.52
CA ASP A 303 -15.68 -7.61 -12.96
C ASP A 303 -16.26 -6.57 -13.90
N ILE A 304 -16.26 -6.89 -15.21
CA ILE A 304 -16.97 -6.13 -16.25
C ILE A 304 -18.47 -6.01 -15.99
N ASN A 305 -19.05 -6.83 -15.11
CA ASN A 305 -20.47 -6.79 -14.80
C ASN A 305 -20.80 -5.94 -13.57
N GLN A 306 -19.81 -5.61 -12.75
CA GLN A 306 -20.02 -4.74 -11.60
C GLN A 306 -19.99 -3.28 -12.05
N LYS A 307 -21.06 -2.55 -11.70
CA LYS A 307 -21.25 -1.14 -12.04
C LYS A 307 -20.40 -0.18 -11.20
N GLN A 308 -19.41 -0.70 -10.48
CA GLN A 308 -18.71 0.06 -9.46
C GLN A 308 -17.42 0.60 -10.03
N SER A 309 -17.16 1.86 -9.76
CA SER A 309 -15.96 2.52 -10.23
C SER A 309 -14.74 2.09 -9.43
N SER A 310 -13.61 1.90 -10.12
CA SER A 310 -12.32 1.74 -9.47
C SER A 310 -11.58 3.06 -9.28
N MET A 311 -10.91 3.23 -8.15
CA MET A 311 -10.29 4.50 -7.74
C MET A 311 -8.84 4.26 -7.30
N GLY A 312 -7.89 5.00 -7.85
CA GLY A 312 -6.52 5.02 -7.32
C GLY A 312 -5.80 3.68 -7.50
N GLY A 313 -5.14 3.46 -8.63
CA GLY A 313 -4.46 2.18 -8.91
C GLY A 313 -3.39 1.81 -7.88
N ALA A 314 -2.76 2.79 -7.23
CA ALA A 314 -1.87 2.60 -6.10
C ALA A 314 -2.50 3.06 -4.78
N ILE A 315 -3.01 4.29 -4.72
CA ILE A 315 -3.53 4.91 -3.50
C ILE A 315 -4.93 5.44 -3.75
N SER A 316 -5.89 5.06 -2.91
CA SER A 316 -7.19 5.72 -2.82
C SER A 316 -7.36 6.31 -1.42
N ALA A 317 -7.79 7.56 -1.35
CA ALA A 317 -7.90 8.28 -0.11
C ALA A 317 -9.19 9.11 -0.03
N ILE A 318 -9.83 9.09 1.14
CA ILE A 318 -11.06 9.84 1.41
C ILE A 318 -10.90 10.62 2.71
N SER A 319 -11.31 11.90 2.71
CA SER A 319 -11.31 12.78 3.88
C SER A 319 -9.99 12.69 4.67
N SER A 320 -8.85 12.77 3.99
CA SER A 320 -7.52 12.49 4.55
C SER A 320 -6.52 13.61 4.24
N SER A 321 -5.45 13.71 5.02
CA SER A 321 -4.29 14.55 4.68
C SER A 321 -3.13 13.65 4.25
N ILE A 322 -2.60 13.86 3.05
CA ILE A 322 -1.64 12.97 2.40
C ILE A 322 -0.40 13.76 2.00
N ASN A 323 0.76 13.31 2.47
CA ASN A 323 2.06 13.84 2.07
C ASN A 323 2.85 12.78 1.28
N LEU A 324 3.14 13.04 0.02
CA LEU A 324 4.00 12.21 -0.83
C LEU A 324 5.34 12.90 -1.03
N ILE A 325 6.40 12.34 -0.46
CA ILE A 325 7.75 12.93 -0.50
C ILE A 325 8.71 11.93 -1.15
N SER A 326 9.34 12.34 -2.24
CA SER A 326 10.37 11.55 -2.92
C SER A 326 9.93 10.13 -3.30
N SER A 327 8.66 9.93 -3.60
CA SER A 327 8.09 8.61 -3.89
C SER A 327 7.98 8.36 -5.40
N SER A 328 7.98 7.09 -5.81
CA SER A 328 7.91 6.70 -7.22
C SER A 328 6.68 5.85 -7.53
N PHE A 329 6.07 6.10 -8.68
CA PHE A 329 4.92 5.38 -9.20
C PHE A 329 5.22 4.95 -10.64
N HIS A 330 5.19 3.65 -10.90
CA HIS A 330 5.53 3.08 -12.20
C HIS A 330 4.51 2.06 -12.68
N GLN A 331 4.00 2.25 -13.90
CA GLN A 331 3.05 1.32 -14.53
C GLN A 331 1.83 1.02 -13.65
N ILE A 332 1.25 2.07 -13.08
CA ILE A 332 0.06 1.96 -12.23
C ILE A 332 -1.18 2.13 -13.09
N THR A 333 -2.19 1.29 -12.89
CA THR A 333 -3.44 1.40 -13.65
C THR A 333 -4.69 1.39 -12.77
N SER A 334 -5.67 2.22 -13.15
CA SER A 334 -7.04 2.21 -12.61
C SER A 334 -8.02 2.14 -13.78
N GLU A 335 -9.15 1.46 -13.63
CA GLU A 335 -10.15 1.40 -14.70
C GLU A 335 -11.05 2.65 -14.76
N CYS A 336 -11.29 3.35 -13.66
CA CYS A 336 -12.27 4.44 -13.65
C CYS A 336 -11.69 5.79 -13.27
N HIS A 337 -10.95 5.89 -12.17
CA HIS A 337 -10.58 7.18 -11.58
C HIS A 337 -9.15 7.17 -11.08
N GLY A 338 -8.39 8.24 -11.35
CA GLY A 338 -7.08 8.47 -10.73
C GLY A 338 -6.11 7.31 -10.95
N GLY A 339 -5.43 7.30 -12.09
CA GLY A 339 -4.62 6.15 -12.53
C GLY A 339 -3.71 5.60 -11.43
N ALA A 340 -2.96 6.46 -10.73
CA ALA A 340 -2.17 6.09 -9.57
C ALA A 340 -2.80 6.48 -8.23
N ILE A 341 -3.30 7.71 -8.12
CA ILE A 341 -3.80 8.30 -6.89
C ILE A 341 -5.20 8.84 -7.15
N TYR A 342 -6.12 8.48 -6.27
CA TYR A 342 -7.44 9.10 -6.15
C TYR A 342 -7.57 9.73 -4.77
N THR A 343 -8.06 10.98 -4.72
CA THR A 343 -8.39 11.65 -3.46
C THR A 343 -9.77 12.27 -3.51
N ASP A 344 -10.55 12.10 -2.45
CA ASP A 344 -11.83 12.77 -2.25
C ASP A 344 -11.83 13.53 -0.91
N ASP A 345 -12.15 14.82 -0.93
CA ASP A 345 -12.15 15.69 0.25
C ASP A 345 -10.82 15.65 1.03
N CYS A 346 -9.68 15.62 0.34
CA CYS A 346 -8.36 15.50 0.96
C CYS A 346 -7.53 16.77 0.89
N GLU A 347 -6.55 16.90 1.77
CA GLU A 347 -5.35 17.71 1.51
C GLU A 347 -4.27 16.78 0.93
N LEU A 348 -3.77 17.07 -0.27
CA LEU A 348 -2.71 16.30 -0.92
C LEU A 348 -1.52 17.19 -1.24
N ILE A 349 -0.38 16.86 -0.64
CA ILE A 349 0.91 17.47 -0.90
C ILE A 349 1.81 16.44 -1.58
N VAL A 350 2.34 16.77 -2.75
CA VAL A 350 3.25 15.92 -3.53
C VAL A 350 4.53 16.68 -3.80
N ASP A 351 5.67 16.16 -3.35
CA ASP A 351 6.97 16.79 -3.52
C ASP A 351 8.05 15.79 -3.95
N PHE A 352 8.93 16.23 -4.86
CA PHE A 352 10.06 15.44 -5.39
C PHE A 352 9.69 14.03 -5.91
N SER A 353 8.45 13.82 -6.37
CA SER A 353 7.94 12.50 -6.71
C SER A 353 7.96 12.26 -8.23
N ILE A 354 8.03 10.97 -8.62
CA ILE A 354 8.13 10.56 -10.03
C ILE A 354 6.96 9.66 -10.38
N PHE A 355 6.28 9.99 -11.46
CA PHE A 355 5.16 9.24 -12.01
C PHE A 355 5.47 8.87 -13.46
N SER A 356 5.45 7.57 -13.76
CA SER A 356 5.84 7.07 -15.08
C SER A 356 4.91 5.97 -15.56
N ASN A 357 4.39 6.14 -16.78
CA ASN A 357 3.47 5.18 -17.41
C ASN A 357 2.23 4.86 -16.56
N CYS A 358 1.73 5.83 -15.78
CA CYS A 358 0.49 5.67 -15.04
C CYS A 358 -0.70 5.89 -15.99
N SER A 359 -1.76 5.09 -15.87
CA SER A 359 -2.94 5.25 -16.73
C SER A 359 -4.27 5.05 -16.03
N CYS A 360 -5.27 5.80 -16.49
CA CYS A 360 -6.67 5.56 -16.18
C CYS A 360 -7.37 5.05 -17.46
N GLN A 361 -7.76 3.78 -17.46
CA GLN A 361 -8.29 3.09 -18.64
C GLN A 361 -9.80 2.93 -18.53
N LEU A 362 -10.56 3.87 -19.10
CA LEU A 362 -12.01 3.70 -19.18
C LEU A 362 -12.35 2.50 -20.07
N LYS A 363 -12.61 1.34 -19.46
CA LYS A 363 -13.23 0.22 -20.15
C LYS A 363 -14.68 0.59 -20.40
N HIS A 364 -14.99 0.93 -21.65
CA HIS A 364 -16.33 1.28 -22.10
C HIS A 364 -17.31 0.11 -21.93
N ASN A 365 -17.81 -0.08 -20.72
CA ASN A 365 -19.07 -0.78 -20.53
C ASN A 365 -20.17 0.16 -21.00
N LYS A 366 -20.66 -0.06 -22.23
CA LYS A 366 -21.82 0.64 -22.84
C LYS A 366 -23.13 0.44 -22.05
N GLN A 367 -23.09 -0.03 -20.81
CA GLN A 367 -24.27 -0.10 -19.98
C GLN A 367 -24.81 1.31 -19.75
N LYS A 368 -26.12 1.47 -19.95
CA LYS A 368 -26.83 2.74 -19.82
C LYS A 368 -26.56 3.31 -18.44
N GLN A 369 -25.72 4.34 -18.37
CA GLN A 369 -25.55 5.18 -17.19
C GLN A 369 -26.93 5.69 -16.76
N THR A 370 -27.32 5.35 -15.54
CA THR A 370 -28.45 5.99 -14.88
C THR A 370 -28.06 7.43 -14.61
N ARG A 371 -28.99 8.35 -14.87
CA ARG A 371 -28.72 9.80 -14.99
C ARG A 371 -28.31 10.49 -13.68
N ASN A 372 -28.17 9.74 -12.57
CA ASN A 372 -28.08 10.25 -11.21
C ASN A 372 -26.80 9.85 -10.46
N ASP A 373 -25.86 9.16 -11.09
CA ASP A 373 -24.66 8.71 -10.37
C ASP A 373 -23.54 9.73 -10.62
N ASP A 374 -23.39 10.72 -9.74
CA ASP A 374 -22.36 11.77 -9.85
C ASP A 374 -20.94 11.19 -9.98
N ILE A 375 -20.68 10.03 -9.36
CA ILE A 375 -19.44 9.26 -9.48
C ILE A 375 -19.10 8.94 -10.95
N ASN A 376 -20.10 8.66 -11.79
CA ASN A 376 -19.86 8.33 -13.19
C ASN A 376 -19.32 9.52 -14.01
N ARG A 377 -19.48 10.76 -13.52
CA ARG A 377 -18.90 11.95 -14.17
C ARG A 377 -17.39 12.01 -14.04
N LEU A 378 -16.82 11.30 -13.07
CA LEU A 378 -15.39 11.25 -12.81
C LEU A 378 -14.66 10.21 -13.68
N ASN A 379 -15.40 9.42 -14.46
CA ASN A 379 -14.85 8.28 -15.20
C ASN A 379 -13.85 8.71 -16.28
N GLY A 380 -12.67 8.10 -16.28
CA GLY A 380 -11.59 8.35 -17.22
C GLY A 380 -10.74 9.59 -16.90
N HIS A 381 -10.89 10.21 -15.73
CA HIS A 381 -10.15 11.41 -15.37
C HIS A 381 -8.89 11.10 -14.56
N GLY A 382 -7.79 11.80 -14.89
CA GLY A 382 -6.53 11.78 -14.15
C GLY A 382 -5.73 10.50 -14.40
N GLY A 383 -4.78 10.51 -15.33
CA GLY A 383 -4.00 9.30 -15.64
C GLY A 383 -2.99 8.95 -14.55
N THR A 384 -2.66 9.90 -13.70
CA THR A 384 -1.88 9.70 -12.49
C THR A 384 -2.69 10.08 -11.26
N LEU A 385 -3.21 11.29 -11.21
CA LEU A 385 -3.84 11.86 -10.03
C LEU A 385 -5.22 12.39 -10.40
N LEU A 386 -6.24 11.97 -9.65
CA LEU A 386 -7.55 12.60 -9.64
C LEU A 386 -7.87 13.10 -8.23
N GLY A 387 -8.17 14.39 -8.12
CA GLY A 387 -8.65 14.97 -6.87
C GLY A 387 -10.06 15.53 -6.99
N THR A 388 -10.92 15.17 -6.05
CA THR A 388 -12.26 15.74 -5.87
C THR A 388 -12.35 16.50 -4.57
N SER A 389 -12.88 17.72 -4.63
CA SER A 389 -13.06 18.60 -3.46
C SER A 389 -11.80 18.74 -2.57
N SER A 390 -10.61 18.59 -3.16
CA SER A 390 -9.35 18.46 -2.44
C SER A 390 -8.50 19.73 -2.56
N GLU A 391 -7.72 20.05 -1.53
CA GLU A 391 -6.61 20.99 -1.65
C GLU A 391 -5.38 20.25 -2.15
N ILE A 392 -4.83 20.66 -3.30
CA ILE A 392 -3.73 19.95 -3.95
C ILE A 392 -2.56 20.88 -4.21
N ARG A 393 -1.40 20.48 -3.67
CA ARG A 393 -0.11 21.15 -3.89
C ARG A 393 0.89 20.15 -4.45
N ILE A 394 1.44 20.43 -5.63
CA ILE A 394 2.42 19.57 -6.30
C ILE A 394 3.66 20.38 -6.58
N SER A 395 4.82 19.92 -6.12
CA SER A 395 6.10 20.59 -6.35
C SER A 395 7.21 19.63 -6.78
N ASN A 396 8.15 20.15 -7.58
CA ASN A 396 9.41 19.48 -7.93
C ASN A 396 9.24 18.05 -8.47
N SER A 397 8.12 17.75 -9.13
CA SER A 397 7.73 16.38 -9.50
C SER A 397 7.73 16.18 -11.01
N ASN A 398 7.90 14.93 -11.45
CA ASN A 398 7.95 14.57 -12.87
C ASN A 398 6.83 13.59 -13.22
N PHE A 399 6.10 13.90 -14.29
CA PHE A 399 5.07 13.07 -14.89
C PHE A 399 5.49 12.72 -16.31
N THR A 400 5.71 11.43 -16.58
CA THR A 400 6.20 10.96 -17.88
C THR A 400 5.30 9.87 -18.44
N GLN A 401 4.82 10.08 -19.66
CA GLN A 401 4.01 9.09 -20.42
C GLN A 401 2.75 8.64 -19.68
N CYS A 402 2.15 9.52 -18.89
CA CYS A 402 0.89 9.24 -18.20
C CYS A 402 -0.29 9.43 -19.16
N SER A 403 -1.35 8.63 -19.02
CA SER A 403 -2.50 8.70 -19.95
C SER A 403 -3.87 8.51 -19.30
N SER A 404 -4.89 9.19 -19.85
CA SER A 404 -6.29 9.05 -19.41
C SER A 404 -7.28 9.50 -20.50
N GLN A 405 -8.57 9.54 -20.18
CA GLN A 405 -9.54 10.21 -21.05
C GLN A 405 -9.40 11.73 -20.96
N SER A 406 -9.26 12.29 -19.75
CA SER A 406 -9.01 13.73 -19.55
C SER A 406 -7.99 13.96 -18.43
N GLY A 407 -7.03 14.85 -18.66
CA GLY A 407 -5.94 15.08 -17.72
C GLY A 407 -4.98 13.91 -17.71
N GLY A 408 -4.14 13.80 -18.75
CA GLY A 408 -3.29 12.62 -18.95
C GLY A 408 -2.38 12.32 -17.77
N ALA A 409 -1.94 13.35 -17.03
CA ALA A 409 -1.31 13.19 -15.72
C ALA A 409 -2.28 13.53 -14.59
N VAL A 410 -2.76 14.78 -14.53
CA VAL A 410 -3.50 15.30 -13.38
C VAL A 410 -4.90 15.73 -13.84
N ALA A 411 -5.92 15.33 -13.10
CA ALA A 411 -7.26 15.87 -13.24
C ALA A 411 -7.80 16.34 -11.89
N ILE A 412 -8.50 17.47 -11.87
CA ILE A 412 -9.12 17.99 -10.66
C ILE A 412 -10.54 18.42 -10.99
N ILE A 413 -11.49 17.87 -10.25
CA ILE A 413 -12.92 18.04 -10.50
C ILE A 413 -13.57 18.32 -9.16
N THR A 414 -14.10 19.51 -8.98
CA THR A 414 -14.81 19.84 -7.74
C THR A 414 -16.29 19.64 -7.96
N ASP A 415 -16.93 18.85 -7.08
CA ASP A 415 -18.37 18.72 -7.17
C ASP A 415 -19.04 20.02 -6.69
N VAL A 416 -19.81 20.64 -7.57
CA VAL A 416 -20.59 21.85 -7.27
C VAL A 416 -21.63 21.59 -6.17
N GLN A 417 -21.98 20.32 -5.92
CA GLN A 417 -22.98 19.94 -4.92
C GLN A 417 -22.46 19.92 -3.49
N SER A 418 -21.14 19.92 -3.23
CA SER A 418 -20.66 20.09 -1.86
C SER A 418 -21.06 21.48 -1.40
N SER A 419 -22.01 21.57 -0.48
CA SER A 419 -22.56 22.85 0.03
C SER A 419 -21.48 23.78 0.58
N ASP A 420 -20.34 23.21 0.96
CA ASP A 420 -19.16 23.91 1.47
C ASP A 420 -18.17 24.28 0.35
N SER A 421 -18.68 24.84 -0.75
CA SER A 421 -17.90 25.42 -1.86
C SER A 421 -16.84 26.47 -1.44
N SER A 422 -16.86 26.92 -0.18
CA SER A 422 -15.78 27.71 0.42
C SER A 422 -14.44 26.96 0.42
N ASN A 423 -14.45 25.63 0.54
CA ASN A 423 -13.25 24.81 0.74
C ASN A 423 -12.62 24.26 -0.54
N ILE A 424 -13.05 24.70 -1.73
CA ILE A 424 -12.29 24.40 -2.96
C ILE A 424 -10.89 24.99 -2.81
N GLY A 425 -9.95 24.13 -2.43
CA GLY A 425 -8.59 24.46 -2.08
C GLY A 425 -7.83 25.10 -3.22
N VAL A 426 -6.81 25.86 -2.88
CA VAL A 426 -5.92 26.47 -3.86
C VAL A 426 -5.14 25.35 -4.55
N LEU A 427 -5.39 25.15 -5.84
CA LEU A 427 -4.57 24.26 -6.64
C LEU A 427 -3.27 24.95 -7.01
N MET A 428 -2.14 24.34 -6.62
CA MET A 428 -0.82 24.88 -6.85
C MET A 428 0.12 23.81 -7.41
N ILE A 429 0.73 24.09 -8.56
CA ILE A 429 1.75 23.24 -9.19
C ILE A 429 2.99 24.07 -9.47
N ILE A 430 4.13 23.65 -8.92
CA ILE A 430 5.37 24.42 -8.92
C ILE A 430 6.53 23.55 -9.40
N LYS A 431 7.37 24.03 -10.32
CA LYS A 431 8.62 23.36 -10.75
C LYS A 431 8.41 21.90 -11.17
N CYS A 432 7.28 21.64 -11.82
CA CYS A 432 6.94 20.28 -12.28
C CYS A 432 7.24 20.12 -13.77
N ILE A 433 7.53 18.89 -14.18
CA ILE A 433 7.78 18.53 -15.57
C ILE A 433 6.71 17.53 -16.01
N PHE A 434 6.04 17.82 -17.13
CA PHE A 434 5.05 16.95 -17.76
C PHE A 434 5.54 16.59 -19.16
N THR A 435 5.91 15.32 -19.36
CA THR A 435 6.51 14.84 -20.61
C THR A 435 5.66 13.76 -21.24
N LYS A 436 5.22 13.97 -22.48
CA LYS A 436 4.50 12.99 -23.30
C LYS A 436 3.23 12.46 -22.61
N CYS A 437 2.58 13.27 -21.78
CA CYS A 437 1.30 12.93 -21.19
C CYS A 437 0.20 13.03 -22.25
N GLN A 438 -0.77 12.11 -22.22
CA GLN A 438 -1.77 11.97 -23.27
C GLN A 438 -3.19 11.90 -22.74
N SER A 439 -4.12 12.56 -23.41
CA SER A 439 -5.55 12.41 -23.15
C SER A 439 -6.38 12.28 -24.43
N THR A 440 -7.49 11.54 -24.37
CA THR A 440 -8.39 11.37 -25.53
C THR A 440 -9.45 12.47 -25.65
N SER A 441 -9.59 13.32 -24.63
CA SER A 441 -10.59 14.40 -24.58
C SER A 441 -9.94 15.77 -24.49
N GLY A 442 -9.36 16.13 -23.34
CA GLY A 442 -8.74 17.43 -23.12
C GLY A 442 -7.77 17.41 -21.95
N GLY A 443 -6.84 18.37 -21.95
CA GLY A 443 -5.76 18.45 -20.96
C GLY A 443 -4.81 17.27 -21.11
N GLY A 444 -3.91 17.31 -22.10
CA GLY A 444 -2.98 16.20 -22.31
C GLY A 444 -2.11 15.95 -21.07
N ALA A 445 -1.73 17.00 -20.33
CA ALA A 445 -1.15 16.88 -19.00
C ALA A 445 -2.18 17.13 -17.89
N ILE A 446 -2.82 18.30 -17.86
CA ILE A 446 -3.67 18.75 -16.74
C ILE A 446 -5.09 19.04 -17.22
N TYR A 447 -6.08 18.53 -16.49
CA TYR A 447 -7.51 18.83 -16.70
C TYR A 447 -8.14 19.40 -15.43
N LEU A 448 -8.89 20.49 -15.58
CA LEU A 448 -9.63 21.12 -14.49
C LEU A 448 -11.10 21.20 -14.86
N GLN A 449 -11.97 20.98 -13.89
CA GLN A 449 -13.40 21.19 -14.06
C GLN A 449 -14.03 21.66 -12.75
N ASP A 450 -14.90 22.66 -12.89
CA ASP A 450 -15.68 23.27 -11.82
C ASP A 450 -14.81 23.93 -10.72
N THR A 451 -13.49 24.08 -10.97
CA THR A 451 -12.51 24.63 -10.02
C THR A 451 -12.47 26.17 -9.99
N LYS A 452 -11.83 26.74 -8.95
CA LYS A 452 -11.49 28.18 -8.86
C LYS A 452 -10.20 28.55 -9.60
N GLY A 453 -9.68 27.68 -10.47
CA GLY A 453 -8.48 27.91 -11.27
C GLY A 453 -7.21 27.26 -10.70
N ILE A 454 -6.09 27.43 -11.41
CA ILE A 454 -4.79 26.81 -11.09
C ILE A 454 -3.64 27.81 -11.01
N LYS A 455 -2.81 27.70 -9.95
CA LYS A 455 -1.52 28.38 -9.88
C LYS A 455 -0.40 27.49 -10.43
N LEU A 456 0.32 27.97 -11.45
CA LEU A 456 1.40 27.27 -12.14
C LEU A 456 2.68 28.10 -12.16
N HIS A 457 3.72 27.68 -11.44
CA HIS A 457 4.98 28.42 -11.38
C HIS A 457 6.15 27.54 -11.83
N ASP A 458 6.98 28.04 -12.76
CA ASP A 458 8.20 27.38 -13.22
C ASP A 458 7.98 25.94 -13.77
N CYS A 459 6.82 25.65 -14.37
CA CYS A 459 6.51 24.33 -14.91
C CYS A 459 6.97 24.17 -16.37
N LEU A 460 7.33 22.95 -16.75
CA LEU A 460 7.77 22.59 -18.10
C LEU A 460 6.87 21.51 -18.71
N PHE A 461 6.33 21.79 -19.88
CA PHE A 461 5.46 20.88 -20.64
C PHE A 461 6.15 20.45 -21.94
N ILE A 462 6.32 19.14 -22.12
CA ILE A 462 7.09 18.58 -23.23
C ILE A 462 6.23 17.56 -23.99
N GLU A 463 5.93 17.85 -25.27
CA GLU A 463 5.30 16.91 -26.19
C GLU A 463 4.01 16.25 -25.66
N ASN A 464 3.20 16.98 -24.89
CA ASN A 464 1.91 16.48 -24.42
C ASN A 464 0.86 16.52 -25.55
N LEU A 465 -0.15 15.65 -25.48
CA LEU A 465 -1.14 15.51 -26.55
C LEU A 465 -2.56 15.30 -26.01
N ALA A 466 -3.53 16.03 -26.57
CA ALA A 466 -4.96 15.82 -26.38
C ALA A 466 -5.68 15.60 -27.72
N ALA A 467 -6.37 14.46 -27.88
CA ALA A 467 -6.90 14.05 -29.20
C ALA A 467 -7.94 15.01 -29.81
N LYS A 468 -8.67 15.80 -29.00
CA LYS A 468 -9.69 16.75 -29.50
C LYS A 468 -9.17 18.19 -29.61
N ASN A 469 -7.84 18.40 -29.56
CA ASN A 469 -7.24 19.73 -29.53
C ASN A 469 -7.81 20.62 -28.41
N LYS A 470 -8.21 20.02 -27.29
CA LYS A 470 -8.71 20.74 -26.12
C LYS A 470 -7.60 20.85 -25.10
N GLY A 471 -6.60 21.69 -25.39
CA GLY A 471 -5.45 21.90 -24.52
C GLY A 471 -4.52 20.69 -24.43
N ASN A 472 -3.50 20.65 -25.28
CA ASN A 472 -2.48 19.59 -25.27
C ASN A 472 -1.72 19.56 -23.95
N ASP A 473 -1.49 20.71 -23.31
CA ASP A 473 -0.93 20.75 -21.97
C ASP A 473 -2.06 20.82 -20.94
N ILE A 474 -2.88 21.87 -21.02
CA ILE A 474 -3.84 22.21 -19.97
C ILE A 474 -5.21 22.51 -20.56
N TYR A 475 -6.25 21.93 -19.96
CA TYR A 475 -7.64 22.27 -20.24
C TYR A 475 -8.39 22.57 -18.95
N ASP A 476 -8.86 23.80 -18.81
CA ASP A 476 -9.76 24.20 -17.74
C ASP A 476 -11.18 24.33 -18.29
N ASN A 477 -12.09 23.46 -17.87
CA ASN A 477 -13.46 23.48 -18.34
C ASN A 477 -14.32 24.58 -17.69
N THR A 478 -13.78 25.34 -16.73
CA THR A 478 -14.51 26.40 -16.03
C THR A 478 -14.31 27.75 -16.72
N GLU A 479 -15.25 28.13 -17.60
CA GLU A 479 -15.18 29.40 -18.35
C GLU A 479 -15.04 30.65 -17.46
N GLN A 480 -15.52 30.60 -16.21
CA GLN A 480 -15.42 31.72 -15.27
C GLN A 480 -13.97 32.06 -14.87
N ASN A 481 -13.03 31.12 -15.01
CA ASN A 481 -11.62 31.33 -14.66
C ASN A 481 -10.85 32.18 -15.69
N ILE A 482 -11.44 32.44 -16.87
CA ILE A 482 -10.79 33.23 -17.94
C ILE A 482 -10.31 34.59 -17.42
N GLU A 483 -11.16 35.30 -16.67
CA GLU A 483 -10.82 36.63 -16.14
C GLU A 483 -9.70 36.57 -15.10
N GLN A 484 -9.62 35.48 -14.33
CA GLN A 484 -8.55 35.28 -13.36
C GLN A 484 -7.20 35.11 -14.06
N TYR A 485 -7.14 34.27 -15.10
CA TYR A 485 -5.91 34.06 -15.88
C TYR A 485 -5.50 35.29 -16.70
N LYS A 486 -6.47 36.11 -17.13
CA LYS A 486 -6.20 37.36 -17.87
C LYS A 486 -5.80 38.52 -16.98
N SER A 487 -6.11 38.48 -15.68
CA SER A 487 -5.78 39.56 -14.76
C SER A 487 -4.25 39.65 -14.61
N HIS A 488 -3.63 40.54 -15.38
CA HIS A 488 -2.22 40.87 -15.27
C HIS A 488 -2.05 41.75 -14.03
N SER A 489 -1.88 41.13 -12.87
CA SER A 489 -1.44 41.86 -11.69
C SER A 489 0.04 42.21 -11.84
N ASP A 490 0.38 43.49 -11.63
CA ASP A 490 1.77 43.93 -11.42
C ASP A 490 2.40 43.24 -10.20
N ASP A 491 1.55 42.76 -9.29
CA ASP A 491 1.93 41.90 -8.17
C ASP A 491 2.20 40.47 -8.65
N ARG A 492 3.48 40.09 -8.67
CA ARG A 492 3.93 38.74 -9.09
C ARG A 492 3.32 37.64 -8.22
N GLU A 493 3.01 37.89 -6.95
CA GLU A 493 2.43 36.88 -6.04
C GLU A 493 0.97 36.53 -6.39
N ARG A 494 0.32 37.40 -7.17
CA ARG A 494 -1.05 37.20 -7.65
C ARG A 494 -1.14 36.62 -9.06
N GLN A 495 0.00 36.44 -9.73
CA GLN A 495 0.02 35.81 -11.05
C GLN A 495 -0.27 34.31 -10.94
N TRP A 496 -1.30 33.89 -11.66
CA TRP A 496 -1.73 32.50 -11.70
C TRP A 496 -0.78 31.63 -12.52
N ILE A 497 -0.14 32.19 -13.55
CA ILE A 497 0.83 31.46 -14.37
C ILE A 497 2.11 32.28 -14.43
N LEU A 498 3.22 31.69 -14.03
CA LEU A 498 4.52 32.34 -13.93
C LEU A 498 5.61 31.41 -14.48
N ASN A 499 6.44 31.92 -15.39
CA ASN A 499 7.62 31.23 -15.94
C ASN A 499 7.38 29.79 -16.46
N CYS A 500 6.18 29.50 -16.95
CA CYS A 500 5.88 28.19 -17.49
C CYS A 500 6.27 28.12 -18.97
N LYS A 501 6.79 26.97 -19.40
CA LYS A 501 7.28 26.75 -20.76
C LYS A 501 6.64 25.54 -21.39
N SER A 502 6.41 25.58 -22.70
CA SER A 502 5.88 24.44 -23.45
C SER A 502 6.52 24.31 -24.84
N ASN A 503 6.78 23.07 -25.27
CA ASN A 503 7.06 22.72 -26.66
C ASN A 503 5.97 21.83 -27.29
N SER A 504 4.84 21.63 -26.59
CA SER A 504 3.71 20.86 -27.10
C SER A 504 3.07 21.55 -28.30
N LEU A 505 2.43 20.76 -29.17
CA LEU A 505 1.68 21.28 -30.32
C LEU A 505 0.52 22.18 -29.86
N ASN A 506 0.04 23.08 -30.73
CA ASN A 506 -1.10 23.94 -30.43
C ASN A 506 -2.45 23.21 -30.52
N PRO A 507 -3.43 23.54 -29.65
CA PRO A 507 -3.36 24.53 -28.57
C PRO A 507 -2.76 23.97 -27.28
N GLN A 508 -1.91 24.75 -26.61
CA GLN A 508 -1.24 24.36 -25.35
C GLN A 508 -2.16 24.50 -24.14
N PHE A 509 -2.74 25.68 -23.92
CA PHE A 509 -3.66 25.97 -22.81
C PHE A 509 -5.02 26.48 -23.32
N VAL A 510 -6.10 25.84 -22.88
CA VAL A 510 -7.48 26.17 -23.24
C VAL A 510 -8.33 26.31 -21.99
N VAL A 511 -9.17 27.34 -21.93
CA VAL A 511 -10.16 27.57 -20.87
C VAL A 511 -11.55 27.68 -21.49
N GLY A 512 -12.40 26.68 -21.23
CA GLY A 512 -13.66 26.46 -21.93
C GLY A 512 -13.45 26.36 -23.44
N ASN A 513 -14.01 27.32 -24.19
CA ASN A 513 -13.83 27.41 -25.64
C ASN A 513 -12.74 28.41 -26.07
N ASN A 514 -12.01 29.00 -25.12
CA ASN A 514 -11.04 30.06 -25.39
C ASN A 514 -9.62 29.51 -25.32
N ILE A 515 -8.82 29.77 -26.35
CA ILE A 515 -7.40 29.42 -26.31
C ILE A 515 -6.65 30.56 -25.62
N ILE A 516 -5.89 30.22 -24.58
CA ILE A 516 -5.05 31.15 -23.84
C ILE A 516 -3.61 30.95 -24.35
N LEU A 517 -3.34 31.44 -25.56
CA LEU A 517 -2.09 31.18 -26.29
C LEU A 517 -0.88 31.95 -25.74
N ASP A 518 -1.10 33.07 -25.05
CA ASP A 518 -0.04 34.07 -24.80
C ASP A 518 0.65 33.93 -23.42
N LEU A 519 0.45 32.84 -22.69
CA LEU A 519 0.99 32.69 -21.32
C LEU A 519 2.23 31.79 -21.21
N PHE A 520 2.58 31.02 -22.23
CA PHE A 520 3.78 30.19 -22.21
C PHE A 520 4.89 30.76 -23.08
N GLU A 521 6.09 30.82 -22.52
CA GLU A 521 7.29 31.00 -23.34
C GLU A 521 7.49 29.72 -24.17
N LEU A 522 7.65 29.88 -25.48
CA LEU A 522 7.99 28.76 -26.35
C LEU A 522 9.35 28.21 -25.93
N TYR A 523 9.37 26.94 -25.56
CA TYR A 523 10.60 26.22 -25.29
C TYR A 523 11.19 25.72 -26.60
N SER A 524 12.31 26.29 -27.05
CA SER A 524 13.11 25.72 -28.13
C SER A 524 14.28 24.94 -27.53
N ASP A 525 14.39 23.66 -27.88
CA ASP A 525 15.58 22.82 -27.57
C ASP A 525 16.86 23.32 -28.27
N GLU A 526 16.77 24.40 -29.05
CA GLU A 526 17.89 24.99 -29.79
C GLU A 526 18.82 25.88 -28.95
N GLN A 527 18.82 25.76 -27.61
CA GLN A 527 20.03 26.11 -26.87
C GLN A 527 21.11 25.10 -27.24
N LYS A 528 21.76 25.34 -28.40
CA LYS A 528 23.10 24.84 -28.68
C LYS A 528 23.88 25.03 -27.38
N PRO A 529 24.51 23.98 -26.82
CA PRO A 529 25.44 24.21 -25.73
C PRO A 529 26.37 25.31 -26.21
N ASP A 530 26.46 26.41 -25.46
CA ASP A 530 27.39 27.48 -25.78
C ASP A 530 28.69 26.78 -26.15
N GLU A 531 29.13 26.97 -27.40
CA GLU A 531 30.50 26.66 -27.80
C GLU A 531 31.33 27.53 -26.88
N GLN A 532 31.66 27.02 -25.68
CA GLN A 532 32.68 27.57 -24.84
C GLN A 532 33.91 27.56 -25.72
N GLU A 533 34.30 28.77 -26.16
CA GLU A 533 35.60 28.97 -26.78
C GLU A 533 36.61 28.22 -25.90
N PRO A 534 37.47 27.38 -26.50
CA PRO A 534 38.40 26.58 -25.71
C PRO A 534 39.24 27.52 -24.85
N GLU A 535 39.00 27.48 -23.53
CA GLU A 535 39.91 28.08 -22.56
C GLU A 535 41.29 27.46 -22.84
N GLN A 536 42.24 28.33 -23.20
CA GLN A 536 43.64 27.95 -23.38
C GLN A 536 44.14 27.34 -22.07
N LYS A 537 44.24 26.00 -22.03
CA LYS A 537 44.98 25.30 -20.99
C LYS A 537 46.46 25.69 -21.09
N PRO A 538 47.09 26.19 -20.01
CA PRO A 538 48.53 26.25 -19.95
C PRO A 538 49.10 24.83 -19.87
N ASP A 539 50.22 24.62 -20.56
CA ASP A 539 50.97 23.37 -20.63
C ASP A 539 51.29 22.83 -19.22
N GLU A 540 50.59 21.77 -18.78
CA GLU A 540 51.00 20.97 -17.63
C GLU A 540 51.18 19.51 -18.05
N GLN A 541 52.37 19.01 -17.73
CA GLN A 541 52.89 17.68 -18.04
C GLN A 541 52.06 16.58 -17.38
N GLU A 542 51.69 15.57 -18.16
CA GLU A 542 51.07 14.33 -17.71
C GLU A 542 51.98 13.55 -16.73
N PRO A 543 51.43 13.00 -15.64
CA PRO A 543 51.92 11.76 -15.09
C PRO A 543 51.02 10.60 -15.53
N GLU A 544 51.65 9.54 -16.03
CA GLU A 544 51.06 8.25 -16.37
C GLU A 544 50.13 7.75 -15.25
N GLN A 545 48.86 7.52 -15.58
CA GLN A 545 47.94 6.75 -14.73
C GLN A 545 47.55 5.44 -15.41
N GLU A 546 47.80 4.40 -14.63
CA GLU A 546 47.58 2.98 -14.86
C GLU A 546 46.10 2.66 -15.14
N ILE A 547 45.83 2.12 -16.33
CA ILE A 547 44.49 1.67 -16.74
C ILE A 547 44.14 0.40 -15.96
N LYS A 548 43.24 0.51 -14.98
CA LYS A 548 42.56 -0.66 -14.40
C LYS A 548 41.40 -1.08 -15.30
N GLU A 549 41.52 -2.26 -15.88
CA GLU A 549 40.48 -2.96 -16.62
C GLU A 549 39.17 -3.03 -15.82
N THR A 550 38.12 -2.36 -16.32
CA THR A 550 36.76 -2.54 -15.82
C THR A 550 36.08 -3.60 -16.67
N ARG A 551 35.92 -4.81 -16.12
CA ARG A 551 35.15 -5.89 -16.76
C ARG A 551 33.65 -5.58 -16.66
N ILE A 552 33.02 -5.25 -17.78
CA ILE A 552 31.57 -5.14 -17.89
C ILE A 552 31.00 -6.56 -18.07
N PHE A 553 30.26 -7.05 -17.07
CA PHE A 553 29.45 -8.26 -17.20
C PHE A 553 28.12 -7.88 -17.87
N VAL A 554 27.95 -8.29 -19.13
CA VAL A 554 26.65 -8.26 -19.81
C VAL A 554 25.93 -9.56 -19.52
N SER A 555 24.88 -9.50 -18.70
CA SER A 555 23.92 -10.59 -18.51
C SER A 555 22.94 -10.58 -19.70
N LEU A 556 23.01 -11.63 -20.53
CA LEU A 556 22.00 -11.91 -21.55
C LEU A 556 20.99 -12.90 -20.96
N PHE A 557 19.80 -12.41 -20.63
CA PHE A 557 18.65 -13.27 -20.33
C PHE A 557 18.19 -13.98 -21.62
N HIS A 558 18.31 -15.30 -21.66
CA HIS A 558 17.61 -16.15 -22.62
C HIS A 558 16.16 -16.32 -22.16
N GLY A 559 15.22 -15.70 -22.87
CA GLY A 559 13.82 -16.08 -22.81
C GLY A 559 13.61 -17.33 -23.66
N GLU A 560 13.19 -18.42 -23.02
CA GLU A 560 12.66 -19.59 -23.69
C GLU A 560 11.22 -19.28 -24.12
N ASP A 561 10.98 -19.10 -25.42
CA ASP A 561 9.65 -19.26 -26.00
C ASP A 561 9.73 -20.30 -27.13
N LYS A 562 9.06 -21.43 -26.90
CA LYS A 562 8.68 -22.41 -27.92
C LYS A 562 7.23 -22.13 -28.29
N GLU A 563 6.96 -21.74 -29.54
CA GLU A 563 6.21 -22.56 -30.49
C GLU A 563 5.95 -21.82 -31.82
N ASP A 564 6.38 -22.50 -32.89
CA ASP A 564 5.90 -22.53 -34.28
C ASP A 564 5.08 -21.36 -34.86
N CYS A 565 5.75 -20.57 -35.70
CA CYS A 565 5.20 -20.18 -37.00
C CYS A 565 6.32 -20.05 -38.05
N ARG A 566 6.28 -20.93 -39.06
CA ARG A 566 7.06 -20.82 -40.30
C ARG A 566 6.65 -19.56 -41.06
N LEU A 567 7.62 -18.75 -41.52
CA LEU A 567 7.70 -18.23 -42.89
C LEU A 567 8.94 -17.34 -43.13
N ASN A 568 9.75 -17.80 -44.10
CA ASN A 568 10.63 -17.11 -45.06
C ASN A 568 11.64 -16.03 -44.62
N TYR A 569 12.90 -16.40 -44.81
CA TYR A 569 14.10 -15.57 -44.95
C TYR A 569 14.00 -14.56 -46.11
N GLU A 570 14.50 -13.33 -45.89
CA GLU A 570 15.53 -12.70 -46.75
C GLU A 570 16.07 -11.38 -46.12
N SER A 571 17.41 -11.20 -46.21
CA SER A 571 18.22 -9.95 -46.11
C SER A 571 18.80 -9.45 -44.75
N PRO A 572 19.93 -8.71 -44.74
CA PRO A 572 21.16 -9.19 -44.10
C PRO A 572 21.71 -8.28 -42.99
N CYS A 573 22.67 -8.86 -42.26
CA CYS A 573 23.46 -8.36 -41.14
C CYS A 573 23.84 -6.87 -41.18
N LYS A 574 23.57 -6.17 -40.06
CA LYS A 574 24.34 -4.99 -39.65
C LYS A 574 25.35 -5.40 -38.58
N THR A 575 26.62 -5.19 -38.90
CA THR A 575 27.77 -5.27 -38.01
C THR A 575 27.64 -4.25 -36.88
N ILE A 576 27.73 -4.69 -35.63
CA ILE A 576 27.96 -3.81 -34.48
C ILE A 576 29.46 -3.91 -34.17
N LYS A 577 30.17 -2.80 -34.30
CA LYS A 577 31.54 -2.65 -33.76
C LYS A 577 31.39 -2.24 -32.29
N ILE A 578 32.06 -2.98 -31.41
CA ILE A 578 32.22 -2.66 -29.98
C ILE A 578 33.21 -1.50 -29.86
#